data_AF-A6EEJ4-F1
#
_entry.id   AF-A6EEJ4-F1
#
_cell.length_a   1.000
_cell.length_b   1.000
_cell.length_c   1.000
_cell.angle_alpha   90.00
_cell.angle_beta   90.00
_cell.angle_gamma   90.00
#
_symmetry.space_group_name_H-M   'P 1'
#
loop_
_entity.id
_entity.type
_entity.pdbx_description
1 polymer ?
#
loop_
_entity_poly.entity_id
_entity_poly.type
_entity_poly.pdbx_seq_one_letter_code
_entity_poly.pdbx_strand_id
1 'polypeptide(L)'
;MESSRLEALIARKPDVALSIGQKQHLELSKVIKEIDRTDVGDLQDGKPLKEASIKYYEALLQLKDIDILEAQLMAVTLQGDAARAQKAQTDISNLAYKRLELHKVISTNDQANYQAKSKFEKANSIR
;
A
#
# COMPACT_ATOMS: atom_id res chain seq x y z
N MET A 1 9.35 6.29 -7.91
CA MET A 1 9.01 6.43 -6.47
C MET A 1 9.21 5.13 -5.71
N GLU A 2 8.65 3.99 -6.16
CA GLU A 2 9.02 2.66 -5.60
C GLU A 2 10.52 2.37 -5.73
N SER A 3 11.12 2.71 -6.89
CA SER A 3 12.56 2.51 -7.15
C SER A 3 13.44 3.25 -6.14
N SER A 4 13.11 4.50 -5.82
CA SER A 4 13.91 5.34 -4.90
C SER A 4 13.93 4.80 -3.47
N ARG A 5 12.86 4.13 -3.02
CA ARG A 5 12.83 3.45 -1.72
C ARG A 5 13.76 2.22 -1.73
N LEU A 6 13.65 1.40 -2.77
CA LEU A 6 14.51 0.23 -2.97
C LEU A 6 15.98 0.62 -3.09
N GLU A 7 16.29 1.67 -3.83
CA GLU A 7 17.63 2.26 -3.94
C GLU A 7 18.16 2.69 -2.57
N ALA A 8 17.32 3.31 -1.72
CA ALA A 8 17.70 3.68 -0.36
C ALA A 8 18.00 2.46 0.53
N LEU A 9 17.20 1.39 0.43
CA LEU A 9 17.47 0.12 1.13
C LEU A 9 18.78 -0.51 0.65
N ILE A 10 19.01 -0.60 -0.66
CA ILE A 10 20.25 -1.14 -1.24
C ILE A 10 21.46 -0.33 -0.77
N ALA A 11 21.33 1.00 -0.73
CA ALA A 11 22.36 1.92 -0.25
C ALA A 11 22.51 1.93 1.28
N ARG A 12 21.79 1.07 2.02
CA ARG A 12 21.79 1.00 3.49
C ARG A 12 21.43 2.32 4.17
N LYS A 13 20.46 3.05 3.62
CA LYS A 13 19.92 4.31 4.16
C LYS A 13 18.48 4.09 4.66
N PRO A 14 18.27 3.38 5.78
CA PRO A 14 16.93 3.04 6.27
C PRO A 14 16.09 4.27 6.61
N ASP A 15 16.69 5.36 7.10
CA ASP A 15 15.96 6.60 7.41
C ASP A 15 15.35 7.24 6.15
N VAL A 16 16.07 7.18 5.03
CA VAL A 16 15.59 7.68 3.74
C VAL A 16 14.46 6.79 3.23
N ALA A 17 14.63 5.46 3.29
CA ALA A 17 13.60 4.51 2.91
C ALA A 17 12.32 4.68 3.77
N LEU A 18 12.48 4.90 5.08
CA LEU A 18 11.39 5.17 6.02
C LEU A 18 10.65 6.45 5.66
N SER A 19 11.38 7.55 5.43
CA SER A 19 10.78 8.83 5.04
C SER A 19 9.97 8.72 3.74
N ILE A 20 10.49 8.00 2.75
CA ILE A 20 9.77 7.76 1.48
C ILE A 20 8.50 6.93 1.74
N GLY A 21 8.59 5.85 2.51
CA GLY A 21 7.45 5.00 2.84
C GLY A 21 6.35 5.76 3.58
N GLN A 22 6.71 6.58 4.57
CA GLN A 22 5.77 7.44 5.31
C GLN A 22 5.08 8.47 4.41
N LYS A 23 5.83 9.08 3.47
CA LYS A 23 5.24 10.01 2.50
C LYS A 23 4.22 9.30 1.61
N GLN A 24 4.57 8.14 1.05
CA GLN A 24 3.67 7.36 0.20
C GLN A 24 2.42 6.90 0.97
N HIS A 25 2.59 6.45 2.20
CA HIS A 25 1.48 6.08 3.08
C HIS A 25 0.53 7.27 3.31
N LEU A 26 1.08 8.46 3.60
CA LEU A 26 0.28 9.67 3.80
C LEU A 26 -0.48 10.07 2.53
N GLU A 27 0.15 9.99 1.36
CA GLU A 27 -0.48 10.29 0.07
C GLU A 27 -1.65 9.33 -0.22
N LEU A 28 -1.45 8.03 -0.04
CA LEU A 28 -2.52 7.03 -0.19
C LEU A 28 -3.67 7.25 0.82
N SER A 29 -3.33 7.56 2.07
CA SER A 29 -4.33 7.87 3.10
C SER A 29 -5.19 9.08 2.73
N LYS A 30 -4.63 10.07 2.05
CA LYS A 30 -5.39 11.24 1.54
C LYS A 30 -6.34 10.82 0.42
N VAL A 31 -5.86 10.03 -0.55
CA VAL A 31 -6.68 9.50 -1.65
C VAL A 31 -7.88 8.72 -1.12
N ILE A 32 -7.67 7.82 -0.14
CA ILE A 32 -8.78 7.06 0.48
C ILE A 32 -9.81 8.00 1.10
N LYS A 33 -9.37 9.02 1.85
CA LYS A 33 -10.26 10.02 2.46
C LYS A 33 -11.01 10.85 1.43
N GLU A 34 -10.37 11.19 0.31
CA GLU A 34 -11.01 11.92 -0.79
C GLU A 34 -12.12 11.07 -1.41
N ILE A 35 -11.83 9.81 -1.74
CA ILE A 35 -12.83 8.86 -2.27
C ILE A 35 -13.99 8.69 -1.27
N ASP A 36 -13.67 8.50 0.02
CA ASP A 36 -14.67 8.33 1.07
C ASP A 36 -15.57 9.57 1.26
N ARG A 37 -15.07 10.76 0.95
CA ARG A 37 -15.85 12.01 1.03
C ARG A 37 -16.63 12.32 -0.24
N THR A 38 -16.31 11.70 -1.36
CA THR A 38 -17.02 11.90 -2.62
C THR A 38 -18.48 11.50 -2.45
N ASP A 39 -19.39 12.43 -2.77
CA ASP A 39 -20.81 12.14 -2.86
C ASP A 39 -21.11 11.41 -4.17
N VAL A 40 -21.85 10.33 -4.05
CA VAL A 40 -22.22 9.42 -5.15
C VAL A 40 -23.70 9.00 -5.03
N GLY A 41 -24.48 9.74 -4.24
CA GLY A 41 -25.85 9.36 -3.89
C GLY A 41 -26.83 9.32 -5.08
N ASP A 42 -26.58 10.14 -6.08
CA ASP A 42 -27.37 10.29 -7.30
C ASP A 42 -26.83 9.50 -8.50
N LEU A 43 -25.63 8.94 -8.40
CA LEU A 43 -24.98 8.20 -9.48
C LEU A 43 -25.29 6.71 -9.42
N GLN A 44 -25.77 6.14 -10.52
CA GLN A 44 -26.00 4.71 -10.63
C GLN A 44 -24.66 3.97 -10.50
N ASP A 45 -24.62 2.91 -9.68
CA ASP A 45 -23.40 2.15 -9.36
C ASP A 45 -22.25 2.97 -8.72
N GLY A 46 -22.50 4.22 -8.29
CA GLY A 46 -21.49 5.08 -7.66
C GLY A 46 -21.01 4.55 -6.30
N LYS A 47 -21.93 4.06 -5.45
CA LYS A 47 -21.59 3.44 -4.16
C LYS A 47 -20.72 2.17 -4.32
N PRO A 48 -21.11 1.17 -5.16
CA PRO A 48 -20.25 0.02 -5.45
C PRO A 48 -18.84 0.38 -5.95
N LEU A 49 -18.72 1.37 -6.86
CA LEU A 49 -17.42 1.82 -7.33
C LEU A 49 -16.59 2.42 -6.19
N LYS A 50 -17.18 3.31 -5.39
CA LYS A 50 -16.53 3.94 -4.24
C LYS A 50 -15.99 2.90 -3.25
N GLU A 51 -16.80 1.91 -2.86
CA GLU A 51 -16.38 0.85 -1.96
C GLU A 51 -15.25 -0.02 -2.54
N ALA A 52 -15.32 -0.36 -3.83
CA ALA A 52 -14.28 -1.15 -4.49
C ALA A 52 -12.96 -0.37 -4.60
N SER A 53 -13.04 0.92 -4.91
CA SER A 53 -11.88 1.81 -4.95
C SER A 53 -11.22 1.96 -3.58
N ILE A 54 -12.00 2.16 -2.51
CA ILE A 54 -11.47 2.22 -1.14
C ILE A 54 -10.70 0.93 -0.80
N LYS A 55 -11.30 -0.24 -1.00
CA LYS A 55 -10.66 -1.54 -0.72
C LYS A 55 -9.35 -1.75 -1.50
N TYR A 56 -9.30 -1.29 -2.75
CA TYR A 56 -8.09 -1.34 -3.55
C TYR A 56 -6.98 -0.46 -2.96
N TYR A 57 -7.28 0.81 -2.66
CA TYR A 57 -6.28 1.73 -2.10
C TYR A 57 -5.89 1.38 -0.66
N GLU A 58 -6.78 0.80 0.15
CA GLU A 58 -6.45 0.26 1.48
C GLU A 58 -5.45 -0.89 1.39
N ALA A 59 -5.59 -1.79 0.41
CA ALA A 59 -4.62 -2.86 0.20
C ALA A 59 -3.24 -2.32 -0.23
N LEU A 60 -3.21 -1.25 -1.05
CA LEU A 60 -1.96 -0.55 -1.38
C LEU A 60 -1.36 0.16 -0.15
N LEU A 61 -2.20 0.72 0.73
CA LEU A 61 -1.75 1.36 1.97
C LEU A 61 -1.07 0.35 2.91
N GLN A 62 -1.68 -0.83 3.07
CA GLN A 62 -1.09 -1.95 3.83
C GLN A 62 0.28 -2.38 3.28
N LEU A 63 0.51 -2.24 1.98
CA LEU A 63 1.81 -2.54 1.38
C LEU A 63 2.86 -1.51 1.82
N LYS A 64 2.45 -0.24 1.98
CA LYS A 64 3.33 0.80 2.52
C LYS A 64 3.61 0.62 4.01
N ASP A 65 2.69 0.03 4.78
CA ASP A 65 2.96 -0.37 6.17
C ASP A 65 4.10 -1.41 6.23
N ILE A 66 4.08 -2.40 5.32
CA ILE A 66 5.17 -3.37 5.19
C ILE A 66 6.48 -2.67 4.82
N ASP A 67 6.45 -1.72 3.88
CA ASP A 67 7.63 -0.95 3.47
C ASP A 67 8.25 -0.14 4.62
N ILE A 68 7.41 0.44 5.48
CA ILE A 68 7.82 1.20 6.67
C ILE A 68 8.46 0.26 7.70
N LEU A 69 7.83 -0.88 7.98
CA LEU A 69 8.34 -1.88 8.92
C LEU A 69 9.68 -2.46 8.44
N GLU A 70 9.83 -2.72 7.15
CA GLU A 70 11.08 -3.19 6.55
C GLU A 70 12.23 -2.20 6.78
N ALA A 71 11.99 -0.90 6.56
CA ALA A 71 12.98 0.14 6.80
C ALA A 71 13.37 0.25 8.29
N GLN A 72 12.39 0.13 9.19
CA GLN A 72 12.63 0.15 10.64
C GLN A 72 13.46 -1.05 11.10
N LEU A 73 13.14 -2.25 10.62
CA LEU A 73 13.89 -3.47 10.94
C LEU A 73 15.31 -3.41 10.36
N MET A 74 15.48 -2.84 9.16
CA MET A 74 16.81 -2.59 8.61
C MET A 74 17.62 -1.62 9.48
N ALA A 75 17.02 -0.58 10.05
CA ALA A 75 17.73 0.28 10.99
C ALA A 75 18.21 -0.50 12.22
N VAL A 76 17.39 -1.43 12.75
CA VAL A 76 17.77 -2.29 13.88
C VAL A 76 18.94 -3.21 13.53
N THR A 77 18.98 -3.80 12.33
CA THR A 77 20.09 -4.68 11.94
C THR A 77 21.43 -3.94 11.81
N LEU A 78 21.40 -2.64 11.54
CA LEU A 78 22.60 -1.80 11.44
C LEU A 78 23.12 -1.28 12.79
N GLN A 79 22.36 -1.42 13.89
CA GLN A 79 22.73 -0.89 15.22
C GLN A 79 23.78 -1.73 15.98
N GLY A 80 24.19 -2.88 15.45
CA GLY A 80 25.30 -3.67 16.00
C GLY A 80 24.98 -4.58 17.20
N ASP A 81 23.73 -4.60 17.69
CA ASP A 81 23.27 -5.60 18.67
C ASP A 81 22.92 -6.91 17.93
N ALA A 82 23.75 -7.94 18.11
CA ALA A 82 23.62 -9.21 17.39
C ALA A 82 22.29 -9.93 17.66
N ALA A 83 21.77 -9.89 18.89
CA ALA A 83 20.53 -10.57 19.24
C ALA A 83 19.32 -9.86 18.61
N ARG A 84 19.32 -8.51 18.66
CA ARG A 84 18.27 -7.70 18.01
C ARG A 84 18.35 -7.79 16.49
N ALA A 85 19.55 -7.79 15.93
CA ALA A 85 19.77 -7.94 14.48
C ALA A 85 19.25 -9.29 13.98
N GLN A 86 19.54 -10.38 14.69
CA GLN A 86 19.05 -11.71 14.32
C GLN A 86 17.52 -11.76 14.31
N LYS A 87 16.87 -11.22 15.36
CA LYS A 87 15.40 -11.15 15.42
C LYS A 87 14.84 -10.30 14.28
N ALA A 88 15.41 -9.11 14.05
CA ALA A 88 14.96 -8.23 12.98
C ALA A 88 15.09 -8.89 11.59
N GLN A 89 16.13 -9.70 11.38
CA GLN A 89 16.32 -10.43 10.13
C GLN A 89 15.29 -11.56 9.94
N THR A 90 14.90 -12.25 11.02
CA THR A 90 13.76 -13.19 11.00
C THR A 90 12.45 -12.46 10.68
N ASP A 91 12.22 -11.30 11.28
CA ASP A 91 11.01 -10.51 11.02
C ASP A 91 10.94 -10.01 9.57
N ILE A 92 12.07 -9.61 8.97
CA ILE A 92 12.16 -9.24 7.54
C ILE A 92 11.75 -10.42 6.65
N SER A 93 12.20 -11.64 6.93
CA SER A 93 11.77 -12.83 6.17
C SER A 93 10.26 -13.06 6.26
N ASN A 94 9.67 -12.87 7.44
CA ASN A 94 8.22 -12.96 7.62
C ASN A 94 7.46 -11.86 6.85
N LEU A 95 8.04 -10.65 6.73
CA LEU A 95 7.46 -9.58 5.92
C LEU A 95 7.43 -9.93 4.43
N ALA A 96 8.42 -10.67 3.91
CA ALA A 96 8.42 -11.09 2.50
C ALA A 96 7.20 -11.98 2.17
N TYR A 97 6.85 -12.92 3.06
CA TYR A 97 5.64 -13.74 2.90
C TYR A 97 4.37 -12.90 2.98
N LYS A 98 4.27 -11.99 3.95
CA LYS A 98 3.13 -11.08 4.07
C LYS A 98 2.96 -10.21 2.83
N ARG A 99 4.07 -9.71 2.27
CA ARG A 99 4.09 -8.91 1.04
C ARG A 99 3.52 -9.70 -0.14
N LEU A 100 3.95 -10.96 -0.30
CA LEU A 100 3.45 -11.83 -1.36
C LEU A 100 1.94 -12.07 -1.25
N GLU A 101 1.43 -12.40 -0.06
CA GLU A 101 -0.01 -12.58 0.14
C GLU A 101 -0.79 -11.28 -0.11
N LEU A 102 -0.24 -10.15 0.33
CA LEU A 102 -0.86 -8.86 0.09
C LEU A 102 -0.91 -8.50 -1.41
N HIS A 103 0.09 -8.87 -2.21
CA HIS A 103 0.02 -8.69 -3.67
C HIS A 103 -1.13 -9.47 -4.30
N LYS A 104 -1.48 -10.66 -3.78
CA LYS A 104 -2.67 -11.40 -4.23
C LYS A 104 -3.95 -10.63 -3.90
N VAL A 105 -4.05 -10.10 -2.67
CA VAL A 105 -5.19 -9.28 -2.24
C VAL A 105 -5.33 -8.02 -3.10
N ILE A 106 -4.22 -7.33 -3.38
CA ILE A 106 -4.18 -6.15 -4.26
C ILE A 106 -4.71 -6.53 -5.65
N SER A 107 -4.25 -7.63 -6.23
CA SER A 107 -4.70 -8.11 -7.54
C SER A 107 -6.21 -8.41 -7.56
N THR A 108 -6.73 -9.09 -6.53
CA THR A 108 -8.16 -9.34 -6.40
C THR A 108 -8.97 -8.04 -6.29
N ASN A 109 -8.51 -7.08 -5.47
CA ASN A 109 -9.20 -5.81 -5.29
C ASN A 109 -9.10 -4.92 -6.53
N ASP A 110 -7.99 -4.96 -7.28
CA ASP A 110 -7.82 -4.24 -8.54
C ASP A 110 -8.81 -4.74 -9.59
N GLN A 111 -8.93 -6.07 -9.73
CA GLN A 111 -9.91 -6.67 -10.64
C GLN A 111 -11.35 -6.28 -10.25
N ALA A 112 -11.68 -6.31 -8.97
CA ALA A 112 -12.99 -5.90 -8.47
C ALA A 112 -13.27 -4.41 -8.74
N ASN A 113 -12.28 -3.55 -8.52
CA ASN A 113 -12.35 -2.12 -8.79
C ASN A 113 -12.54 -1.84 -10.29
N TYR A 114 -11.79 -2.52 -11.17
CA TYR A 114 -11.96 -2.43 -12.62
C TYR A 114 -13.37 -2.84 -13.06
N GLN A 115 -13.90 -3.93 -12.52
CA GLN A 115 -15.26 -4.39 -12.84
C GLN A 115 -16.31 -3.39 -12.37
N ALA A 116 -16.17 -2.84 -11.15
CA ALA A 116 -17.09 -1.82 -10.63
C ALA A 116 -17.05 -0.54 -11.48
N LYS A 117 -15.85 -0.12 -11.90
CA LYS A 117 -15.65 1.02 -12.80
C LYS A 117 -16.36 0.80 -14.14
N SER A 118 -16.18 -0.37 -14.76
CA SER A 118 -16.84 -0.68 -16.03
C SER A 118 -18.37 -0.70 -15.92
N LYS A 119 -18.93 -1.15 -14.79
CA LYS A 119 -20.38 -1.10 -14.53
C LYS A 119 -20.86 0.34 -14.40
N PHE A 120 -20.18 1.14 -13.58
CA PHE A 120 -20.47 2.55 -13.39
C PHE A 120 -20.43 3.33 -14.72
N GLU A 121 -19.38 3.17 -15.51
CA GLU A 121 -19.24 3.82 -16.83
C GLU A 121 -20.40 3.46 -17.77
N LYS A 122 -20.77 2.18 -17.83
CA LYS A 122 -21.92 1.72 -18.62
C LYS A 122 -23.25 2.29 -18.12
N ALA A 123 -23.46 2.30 -16.80
CA ALA A 123 -24.70 2.77 -16.19
C ALA A 123 -24.92 4.28 -16.37
N ASN A 124 -23.84 5.05 -16.38
CA ASN A 124 -23.90 6.52 -16.48
C ASN A 124 -23.55 7.04 -17.88
N SER A 125 -23.42 6.16 -18.88
CA SER A 125 -23.08 6.52 -20.28
C SER A 125 -21.77 7.32 -20.42
N ILE A 126 -20.80 7.05 -19.55
CA ILE A 126 -19.46 7.65 -19.58
C ILE A 126 -18.58 6.68 -20.36
N ARG A 127 -18.17 7.06 -21.57
CA ARG A 127 -17.22 6.32 -22.43
C ARG A 127 -16.03 7.20 -22.78
#